data_AF-A0AAE4U5R2-F1
#
_entry.id   AF-A0AAE4U5R2-F1
#
_cell.length_a   1.000
_cell.length_b   1.000
_cell.length_c   1.000
_cell.angle_alpha   90.00
_cell.angle_beta   90.00
_cell.angle_gamma   90.00
#
_symmetry.space_group_name_H-M   'P 1'
#
loop_
_entity.id
_entity.type
_entity.pdbx_description
1 polymer ?
#
loop_
_entity_poly.entity_id
_entity_poly.type
_entity_poly.pdbx_seq_one_letter_code
_entity_poly.pdbx_strand_id
1 'polypeptide(L)'
;MTWGQVVAGIISALLVLIGTYVSAKFSRKTGEEANETAASQARTADWAAFMAEQREWTERQLKEQDERTEQQLAERDRRIDRLEERLNLVEAKYKAAIAYIRRIVRQLQLHVDPEDIETPPPEISPDL
;
A
#
# COMPACT_ATOMS: atom_id res chain seq x y z
N MET A 1 -5.63 78.06 44.79
CA MET A 1 -5.37 77.24 43.57
C MET A 1 -4.77 78.19 42.54
N THR A 2 -3.49 78.02 42.21
CA THR A 2 -2.82 78.95 41.28
C THR A 2 -3.15 78.55 39.84
N TRP A 3 -3.29 79.54 38.96
CA TRP A 3 -3.59 79.33 37.53
C TRP A 3 -2.65 78.32 36.86
N GLY A 4 -1.39 78.23 37.31
CA GLY A 4 -0.42 77.24 36.84
C GLY A 4 -0.81 75.78 37.10
N GLN A 5 -1.52 75.47 38.19
CA GLN A 5 -1.98 74.10 38.50
C GLN A 5 -3.11 73.65 37.58
N VAL A 6 -4.01 74.57 37.19
CA VAL A 6 -5.11 74.28 36.27
C VAL A 6 -4.58 74.02 34.86
N VAL A 7 -3.66 74.86 34.39
CA VAL A 7 -3.02 74.70 33.07
C VAL A 7 -2.21 73.41 33.00
N ALA A 8 -1.43 73.08 34.04
CA ALA A 8 -0.68 71.83 34.11
C ALA A 8 -1.59 70.59 34.09
N GLY A 9 -2.75 70.65 34.77
CA GLY A 9 -3.74 69.58 34.75
C GLY A 9 -4.35 69.36 33.37
N ILE A 10 -4.70 70.44 32.65
CA ILE A 10 -5.25 70.37 31.29
C ILE A 10 -4.23 69.81 30.29
N ILE A 11 -2.97 70.27 30.36
CA ILE A 11 -1.89 69.76 29.49
C ILE A 11 -1.64 68.27 29.75
N SER A 12 -1.63 67.85 31.03
CA SER A 12 -1.45 66.44 31.38
C SER A 12 -2.60 65.57 30.88
N ALA A 13 -3.85 66.03 30.99
CA ALA A 13 -5.01 65.34 30.46
C ALA A 13 -4.98 65.21 28.93
N LEU A 14 -4.54 66.27 28.23
CA LEU A 14 -4.36 66.27 26.77
C LEU A 14 -3.27 65.28 26.34
N LEU A 15 -2.14 65.24 27.04
CA LEU A 15 -1.06 64.29 26.74
C LEU A 15 -1.50 62.83 26.93
N VAL A 16 -2.29 62.53 27.97
CA VAL A 16 -2.85 61.19 28.17
C VAL A 16 -3.83 60.82 27.06
N LEU A 17 -4.70 61.74 26.65
CA LEU A 17 -5.62 61.50 25.53
C LEU A 17 -4.89 61.24 24.22
N ILE A 18 -3.85 62.02 23.92
CA ILE A 18 -3.02 61.84 22.71
C ILE A 18 -2.27 60.52 22.78
N GLY A 19 -1.66 60.19 23.92
CA GLY A 19 -0.96 58.92 24.12
C GLY A 19 -1.88 57.72 23.94
N THR A 20 -3.08 57.77 24.52
CA THR A 20 -4.09 56.70 24.38
C THR A 20 -4.56 56.56 22.93
N TYR A 21 -4.77 57.67 22.22
CA TYR A 21 -5.17 57.67 20.82
C TYR A 21 -4.09 57.07 19.90
N VAL A 22 -2.82 57.45 20.11
CA VAL A 22 -1.70 56.92 19.32
C VAL A 22 -1.48 55.44 19.61
N SER A 23 -1.50 55.02 20.88
CA SER A 23 -1.41 53.60 21.25
C SER A 23 -2.56 52.78 20.70
N ALA A 24 -3.79 53.27 20.75
CA ALA A 24 -4.95 52.57 20.17
C ALA A 24 -4.82 52.41 18.65
N LYS A 25 -4.32 53.45 17.95
CA LYS A 25 -4.13 53.41 16.50
C LYS A 25 -3.02 52.44 16.07
N PHE A 26 -1.90 52.42 16.78
CA PHE A 26 -0.81 51.46 16.54
C PHE A 26 -1.21 50.03 16.91
N SER A 27 -1.90 49.84 18.03
CA SER A 27 -2.36 48.52 18.48
C SER A 27 -3.34 47.88 17.51
N ARG A 28 -4.21 48.66 16.85
CA ARG A 28 -5.10 48.13 15.80
C ARG A 28 -4.31 47.60 14.61
N LYS A 29 -3.34 48.36 14.13
CA LYS A 29 -2.53 47.98 12.96
C LYS A 29 -1.67 46.75 13.26
N THR A 30 -1.01 46.70 14.41
CA THR A 30 -0.20 45.54 14.83
C THR A 30 -1.07 44.32 15.14
N GLY A 31 -2.27 44.51 15.69
CA GLY A 31 -3.22 43.42 15.95
C GLY A 31 -3.77 42.80 14.67
N GLU A 32 -4.07 43.60 13.65
CA GLU A 32 -4.50 43.11 12.33
C GLU A 32 -3.38 42.31 11.64
N GLU A 33 -2.15 42.83 11.61
CA GLU A 33 -0.99 42.13 11.02
C GLU A 33 -0.67 40.83 11.78
N ALA A 34 -0.75 40.83 13.12
CA ALA A 34 -0.55 39.64 13.95
C ALA A 34 -1.66 38.59 13.74
N ASN A 35 -2.91 39.04 13.57
CA ASN A 35 -4.04 38.13 13.32
C ASN A 35 -3.96 37.52 11.91
N GLU A 36 -3.51 38.29 10.92
CA GLU A 36 -3.35 37.81 9.54
C GLU A 36 -2.17 36.81 9.43
N THR A 37 -1.08 37.05 10.14
CA THR A 37 0.03 36.08 10.25
C THR A 37 -0.35 34.83 11.03
N ALA A 38 -1.11 34.95 12.13
CA ALA A 38 -1.65 33.79 12.84
C ALA A 38 -2.59 32.96 11.94
N ALA A 39 -3.44 33.62 11.15
CA ALA A 39 -4.34 32.96 10.22
C ALA A 39 -3.61 32.32 9.02
N SER A 40 -2.46 32.85 8.59
CA SER A 40 -1.65 32.22 7.54
C SER A 40 -0.88 31.00 8.07
N GLN A 41 -0.35 31.10 9.30
CA GLN A 41 0.32 29.98 9.98
C GLN A 41 -0.66 28.83 10.25
N ALA A 42 -1.88 29.12 10.73
CA ALA A 42 -2.92 28.12 10.93
C ALA A 42 -3.27 27.38 9.62
N ARG A 43 -3.48 28.13 8.52
CA ARG A 43 -3.73 27.53 7.20
C ARG A 43 -2.57 26.65 6.72
N THR A 44 -1.34 27.04 7.00
CA THR A 44 -0.16 26.26 6.60
C THR A 44 -0.01 24.99 7.45
N ALA A 45 -0.38 25.04 8.73
CA ALA A 45 -0.44 23.88 9.61
C ALA A 45 -1.51 22.88 9.16
N ASP A 46 -2.70 23.35 8.77
CA ASP A 46 -3.77 22.49 8.24
C ASP A 46 -3.33 21.79 6.94
N TRP A 47 -2.63 22.50 6.05
CA TRP A 47 -2.05 21.91 4.84
C TRP A 47 -1.00 20.85 5.14
N ALA A 48 -0.12 21.09 6.13
CA ALA A 48 0.88 20.11 6.53
C ALA A 48 0.22 18.84 7.13
N ALA A 49 -0.82 18.99 7.94
CA ALA A 49 -1.58 17.89 8.50
C ALA A 49 -2.28 17.08 7.40
N PHE A 50 -2.95 17.74 6.46
CA PHE A 50 -3.58 17.08 5.32
C PHE A 50 -2.58 16.29 4.46
N MET A 51 -1.41 16.87 4.17
CA MET A 51 -0.37 16.19 3.39
C MET A 51 0.23 14.99 4.14
N ALA A 52 0.34 15.07 5.47
CA ALA A 52 0.77 13.96 6.30
C ALA A 52 -0.26 12.81 6.27
N GLU A 53 -1.55 13.13 6.42
CA GLU A 53 -2.63 12.14 6.34
C GLU A 53 -2.71 11.48 4.96
N GLN A 54 -2.56 12.27 3.88
CA GLN A 54 -2.50 11.75 2.51
C GLN A 54 -1.31 10.81 2.29
N ARG A 55 -0.12 11.15 2.81
CA ARG A 55 1.05 10.26 2.73
C ARG A 55 0.81 8.96 3.47
N GLU A 56 0.30 9.04 4.70
CA GLU A 56 0.04 7.86 5.52
C GLU A 56 -1.02 6.95 4.90
N TRP A 57 -2.08 7.55 4.34
CA TRP A 57 -3.10 6.80 3.59
C TRP A 57 -2.50 6.13 2.34
N THR A 58 -1.66 6.84 1.59
CA THR A 58 -1.01 6.30 0.38
C THR A 58 -0.06 5.16 0.73
N GLU A 59 0.76 5.31 1.77
CA GLU A 59 1.65 4.25 2.26
C GLU A 59 0.89 3.02 2.72
N ARG A 60 -0.22 3.19 3.44
CA ARG A 60 -1.10 2.08 3.81
C ARG A 60 -1.68 1.38 2.59
N GLN A 61 -2.18 2.13 1.62
CA GLN A 61 -2.74 1.55 0.40
C GLN A 61 -1.70 0.83 -0.45
N LEU A 62 -0.49 1.37 -0.58
CA LEU A 62 0.61 0.70 -1.27
C LEU A 62 0.98 -0.62 -0.56
N LYS A 63 1.12 -0.59 0.76
CA LYS A 63 1.43 -1.80 1.53
C LYS A 63 0.34 -2.87 1.41
N GLU A 64 -0.94 -2.48 1.46
CA GLU A 64 -2.06 -3.41 1.24
C GLU A 64 -2.05 -4.00 -0.18
N GLN A 65 -1.69 -3.21 -1.19
CA GLN A 65 -1.55 -3.70 -2.57
C GLN A 65 -0.37 -4.65 -2.73
N ASP A 66 0.77 -4.34 -2.11
CA ASP A 66 1.95 -5.20 -2.13
C ASP A 66 1.64 -6.55 -1.47
N GLU A 67 1.04 -6.53 -0.27
CA GLU A 67 0.63 -7.76 0.43
C GLU A 67 -0.36 -8.60 -0.38
N ARG A 68 -1.34 -7.97 -1.05
CA ARG A 68 -2.26 -8.68 -1.95
C ARG A 68 -1.56 -9.26 -3.16
N THR A 69 -0.61 -8.54 -3.74
CA THR A 69 0.14 -8.98 -4.91
C THR A 69 1.03 -10.17 -4.54
N GLU A 70 1.73 -10.11 -3.42
CA GLU A 70 2.54 -11.22 -2.91
C GLU A 70 1.69 -12.47 -2.64
N GLN A 71 0.50 -12.31 -2.04
CA GLN A 71 -0.42 -13.43 -1.83
C GLN A 71 -0.88 -14.06 -3.15
N GLN A 72 -1.21 -13.25 -4.15
CA GLN A 72 -1.62 -13.74 -5.47
C GLN A 72 -0.48 -14.46 -6.19
N LEU A 73 0.75 -13.94 -6.10
CA LEU A 73 1.94 -14.59 -6.65
C LEU A 73 2.19 -15.92 -5.96
N ALA A 74 2.18 -15.97 -4.63
CA ALA A 74 2.35 -17.23 -3.89
C ALA A 74 1.27 -18.26 -4.21
N GLU A 75 0.02 -17.84 -4.44
CA GLU A 75 -1.04 -18.76 -4.86
C GLU A 75 -0.84 -19.25 -6.31
N ARG A 76 -0.38 -18.37 -7.20
CA ARG A 76 -0.05 -18.72 -8.59
C ARG A 76 1.09 -19.74 -8.63
N ASP A 77 2.15 -19.54 -7.87
CA ASP A 77 3.30 -20.45 -7.82
C ASP A 77 2.86 -21.83 -7.33
N ARG A 78 2.08 -21.91 -6.25
CA ARG A 78 1.50 -23.19 -5.78
C ARG A 78 0.58 -23.87 -6.81
N ARG A 79 -0.07 -23.11 -7.69
CA ARG A 79 -0.87 -23.68 -8.77
C ARG A 79 0.02 -24.21 -9.88
N ILE A 80 1.10 -23.49 -10.21
CA ILE A 80 2.10 -23.93 -11.19
C ILE A 80 2.75 -25.22 -10.71
N ASP A 81 3.26 -25.28 -9.48
CA ASP A 81 3.89 -26.48 -8.91
C ASP A 81 2.99 -27.72 -9.01
N ARG A 82 1.69 -27.56 -8.66
CA ARG A 82 0.71 -28.65 -8.76
C ARG A 82 0.43 -29.06 -10.20
N LEU A 83 0.45 -28.12 -11.14
CA LEU A 83 0.26 -28.44 -12.55
C LEU A 83 1.49 -29.15 -13.11
N GLU A 84 2.70 -28.71 -12.74
CA GLU A 84 3.95 -29.36 -13.12
C GLU A 84 4.03 -30.79 -12.57
N GLU A 85 3.68 -31.00 -11.30
CA GLU A 85 3.63 -32.34 -10.69
C GLU A 85 2.65 -33.25 -11.44
N ARG A 86 1.44 -32.75 -11.73
CA ARG A 86 0.44 -33.51 -12.50
C ARG A 86 0.92 -33.80 -13.91
N LEU A 87 1.59 -32.85 -14.56
CA LEU A 87 2.14 -33.03 -15.91
C LEU A 87 3.24 -34.10 -15.90
N ASN A 88 4.16 -34.05 -14.94
CA ASN A 88 5.23 -35.02 -14.78
C ASN A 88 4.68 -36.43 -14.54
N LEU A 89 3.64 -36.57 -13.72
CA LEU A 89 2.98 -37.85 -13.48
C LEU A 89 2.33 -38.39 -14.76
N VAL A 90 1.62 -37.54 -15.51
CA VAL A 90 1.01 -37.91 -16.78
C VAL A 90 2.07 -38.30 -17.81
N GLU A 91 3.17 -37.55 -17.91
CA GLU A 91 4.28 -37.87 -18.80
C GLU A 91 4.92 -39.21 -18.45
N ALA A 92 5.12 -39.50 -17.17
CA ALA A 92 5.63 -40.79 -16.70
C ALA A 92 4.69 -41.94 -17.10
N LYS A 93 3.38 -41.78 -16.88
CA LYS A 93 2.37 -42.75 -17.31
C LYS A 93 2.38 -42.98 -18.82
N TYR A 94 2.45 -41.93 -19.63
CA TYR A 94 2.52 -42.07 -21.09
C TYR A 94 3.79 -42.78 -21.54
N LYS A 95 4.94 -42.46 -20.95
CA LYS A 95 6.20 -43.17 -21.25
C LYS A 95 6.10 -44.65 -20.92
N ALA A 96 5.54 -44.99 -19.76
CA ALA A 96 5.30 -46.38 -19.35
C ALA A 96 4.33 -47.10 -20.29
N ALA A 97 3.22 -46.46 -20.67
CA ALA A 97 2.25 -47.00 -21.63
C ALA A 97 2.88 -47.29 -22.99
N ILE A 98 3.64 -46.34 -23.55
CA ILE A 98 4.32 -46.51 -24.84
C ILE A 98 5.34 -47.65 -24.76
N ALA A 99 6.14 -47.72 -23.69
CA ALA A 99 7.11 -48.78 -23.49
C ALA A 99 6.43 -50.16 -23.41
N TYR A 100 5.33 -50.26 -22.68
CA TYR A 100 4.54 -51.47 -22.54
C TYR A 100 3.92 -51.92 -23.87
N ILE A 101 3.31 -51.01 -24.63
CA ILE A 101 2.75 -51.31 -25.96
C ILE A 101 3.84 -51.83 -26.90
N ARG A 102 5.01 -51.18 -26.95
CA ARG A 102 6.15 -51.66 -27.75
C ARG A 102 6.59 -53.06 -27.36
N ARG A 103 6.53 -53.38 -26.07
CA ARG A 103 6.88 -54.71 -25.55
C ARG A 103 5.87 -55.77 -25.98
N ILE A 104 4.57 -55.50 -25.85
CA ILE A 104 3.51 -56.38 -26.36
C ILE A 104 3.68 -56.61 -27.87
N VAL A 105 3.88 -55.56 -28.65
CA VAL A 105 4.06 -55.67 -30.10
C VAL A 105 5.24 -56.59 -30.44
N ARG A 106 6.36 -56.46 -29.72
CA ARG A 106 7.51 -57.37 -29.90
C ARG A 106 7.17 -58.82 -29.51
N GLN A 107 6.44 -59.05 -28.42
CA GLN A 107 6.04 -60.40 -27.99
C GLN A 107 5.10 -61.05 -29.02
N LEU A 108 4.15 -60.29 -29.57
CA LEU A 108 3.26 -60.76 -30.62
C LEU A 108 4.02 -61.12 -31.91
N GLN A 109 5.04 -60.33 -32.29
CA GLN A 109 5.90 -60.66 -33.43
C GLN A 109 6.66 -61.98 -33.24
N LEU A 110 6.99 -62.32 -31.99
CA LEU A 110 7.65 -63.57 -31.62
C LEU A 110 6.67 -64.74 -31.42
N HIS A 111 5.36 -64.54 -31.65
CA HIS A 111 4.30 -65.54 -31.44
C HIS A 111 4.35 -66.17 -30.04
N VAL A 112 4.57 -65.34 -29.02
CA VAL A 112 4.52 -65.76 -27.61
C VAL A 112 3.09 -66.17 -27.24
N ASP A 113 2.94 -67.24 -26.47
CA ASP A 113 1.63 -67.71 -26.01
C ASP A 113 0.94 -66.65 -25.14
N PRO A 114 -0.39 -66.50 -25.21
CA PRO A 114 -1.10 -65.42 -24.52
C PRO A 114 -0.92 -65.38 -22.99
N GLU A 115 -0.65 -66.53 -22.37
CA GLU A 115 -0.43 -66.66 -20.91
C GLU A 115 0.94 -66.14 -20.47
N ASP A 116 1.90 -66.03 -21.41
CA ASP A 116 3.26 -65.55 -21.17
C ASP A 116 3.43 -64.05 -21.52
N ILE A 117 2.34 -63.37 -21.91
CA ILE A 117 2.35 -61.92 -22.15
C ILE A 117 2.60 -61.22 -20.81
N GLU A 118 3.53 -60.28 -20.84
CA GLU A 118 3.96 -59.62 -19.63
C GLU A 118 2.89 -58.69 -19.07
N THR A 119 2.81 -58.63 -17.75
CA THR A 119 1.85 -57.76 -17.06
C THR A 119 2.19 -56.28 -17.24
N PRO A 120 1.18 -55.40 -17.32
CA PRO A 120 1.40 -53.97 -17.45
C PRO A 120 2.18 -53.41 -16.25
N PRO A 121 3.06 -52.42 -16.48
CA PRO A 121 3.81 -51.78 -15.42
C PRO A 121 2.88 -51.04 -14.43
N PRO A 122 3.26 -50.95 -13.14
CA PRO A 122 2.39 -50.48 -12.06
C PRO A 122 1.90 -49.04 -12.25
N GLU A 123 2.64 -48.23 -13.00
CA GLU A 123 2.30 -46.84 -13.30
C GLU A 123 1.02 -46.71 -14.13
N ILE A 124 0.68 -47.72 -14.94
CA ILE A 124 -0.50 -47.73 -15.83
C ILE A 124 -1.54 -48.79 -15.44
N SER A 125 -1.18 -49.78 -14.62
CA SER A 125 -2.10 -50.82 -14.12
C SER A 125 -3.44 -50.29 -13.58
N PRO A 126 -3.53 -49.17 -12.82
CA PRO A 126 -4.83 -48.69 -12.33
C PRO A 126 -5.72 -48.06 -13.41
N ASP A 127 -5.17 -47.74 -14.58
CA ASP A 127 -5.89 -47.07 -15.68
C ASP A 127 -6.25 -48.02 -16.84
N LEU A 128 -5.89 -49.31 -16.73
CA LEU A 128 -6.17 -50.38 -17.72
C LEU A 128 -7.39 -51.21 -17.34
#